data_AF-A0A937AVS1-F1
#
_entry.id   AF-A0A937AVS1-F1
#
_cell.length_a   1.000
_cell.length_b   1.000
_cell.length_c   1.000
_cell.angle_alpha   90.00
_cell.angle_beta   90.00
_cell.angle_gamma   90.00
#
_symmetry.space_group_name_H-M   'P 1'
#
loop_
_entity.id
_entity.type
_entity.pdbx_description
1 polymer ?
#
loop_
_entity_poly.entity_id
_entity_poly.type
_entity_poly.pdbx_seq_one_letter_code
_entity_poly.pdbx_strand_id
1 'polypeptide(L)'
;MWKISCPPTEGPAIMARIRAQRAAAEAFYDWSGGLIWLALQASADADHALVRGAIGPTGGHATLVRAPEAVRAAVPVFQPPSPALAALATRVKESFDPKGLFNPGRMG
;
A
#
# COMPACT_ATOMS: atom_id res chain seq x y z
N MET A 1 -9.13 -1.05 -4.44
CA MET A 1 -8.21 -2.01 -5.08
C MET A 1 -6.78 -1.69 -4.68
N TRP A 2 -6.12 -2.69 -4.10
CA TRP A 2 -4.74 -2.64 -3.64
C TRP A 2 -3.85 -3.51 -4.53
N LYS A 3 -2.59 -3.10 -4.69
CA LYS A 3 -1.52 -3.90 -5.28
C LYS A 3 -0.52 -4.20 -4.17
N ILE A 4 -0.35 -5.46 -3.82
CA ILE A 4 0.55 -5.92 -2.75
C ILE A 4 1.69 -6.70 -3.37
N SER A 5 2.93 -6.23 -3.19
CA SER A 5 4.14 -6.97 -3.53
C SER A 5 4.71 -7.61 -2.26
N CYS A 6 5.01 -8.90 -2.29
CA CYS A 6 5.49 -9.67 -1.15
C CYS A 6 6.36 -10.85 -1.61
N PRO A 7 7.08 -11.54 -0.69
CA PRO A 7 7.64 -12.85 -1.00
C PRO A 7 6.54 -13.81 -1.50
N PRO A 8 6.74 -14.57 -2.60
CA PRO A 8 5.71 -15.46 -3.14
C PRO A 8 5.13 -16.46 -2.13
N THR A 9 5.97 -16.96 -1.23
CA THR A 9 5.58 -17.90 -0.17
C THR A 9 4.65 -17.29 0.87
N GLU A 10 4.66 -15.95 1.02
CA GLU A 10 3.83 -15.24 1.99
C GLU A 10 2.45 -14.88 1.44
N GLY A 11 2.27 -14.90 0.12
CA GLY A 11 1.04 -14.44 -0.53
C GLY A 11 -0.24 -15.10 0.03
N PRO A 12 -0.30 -16.43 0.16
CA PRO A 12 -1.46 -17.12 0.76
C PRO A 12 -1.71 -16.73 2.23
N ALA A 13 -0.65 -16.56 3.03
CA ALA A 13 -0.76 -16.19 4.44
C ALA A 13 -1.26 -14.75 4.61
N ILE A 14 -0.79 -13.82 3.78
CA ILE A 14 -1.28 -12.44 3.71
C ILE A 14 -2.78 -12.44 3.41
N MET A 15 -3.21 -13.19 2.39
CA MET A 15 -4.62 -13.24 2.01
C MET A 15 -5.49 -13.90 3.10
N ALA A 16 -4.98 -14.93 3.79
CA ALA A 16 -5.69 -15.56 4.90
C ALA A 16 -5.95 -14.56 6.05
N ARG A 17 -4.94 -13.76 6.43
CA ARG A 17 -5.08 -12.71 7.46
C ARG A 17 -6.11 -11.65 7.06
N ILE A 18 -6.16 -11.26 5.79
CA ILE A 18 -7.15 -10.30 5.28
C ILE A 18 -8.56 -10.92 5.28
N ARG A 19 -8.71 -12.15 4.78
CA ARG A 19 -10.01 -12.84 4.73
C ARG A 19 -10.60 -13.15 6.09
N ALA A 20 -9.77 -13.32 7.12
CA ALA A 20 -10.24 -13.45 8.50
C ALA A 20 -11.05 -12.23 8.97
N GLN A 21 -10.81 -11.04 8.42
CA GLN A 21 -11.53 -9.81 8.76
C GLN A 21 -12.45 -9.30 7.63
N ARG A 22 -12.22 -9.76 6.39
CA ARG A 22 -12.97 -9.41 5.19
C ARG A 22 -13.22 -10.66 4.35
N ALA A 23 -14.21 -11.46 4.74
CA ALA A 23 -14.50 -12.76 4.10
C ALA A 23 -14.75 -12.64 2.58
N ALA A 24 -15.36 -11.53 2.14
CA ALA A 24 -15.63 -11.23 0.74
C ALA A 24 -14.43 -10.65 -0.04
N ALA A 25 -13.22 -10.66 0.54
CA ALA A 25 -12.03 -10.16 -0.14
C ALA A 25 -11.63 -11.05 -1.33
N GLU A 26 -11.60 -10.43 -2.50
CA GLU A 26 -11.22 -11.05 -3.77
C GLU A 26 -9.76 -10.73 -4.09
N ALA A 27 -9.04 -11.72 -4.61
CA ALA A 27 -7.65 -11.57 -4.95
C ALA A 27 -7.34 -12.25 -6.28
N PHE A 28 -6.54 -11.56 -7.09
CA PHE A 28 -5.88 -12.12 -8.25
C PHE A 28 -4.38 -12.18 -7.96
N TYR A 29 -3.80 -13.37 -8.04
CA TYR A 29 -2.38 -13.61 -7.81
C TYR A 29 -1.62 -13.55 -9.13
N ASP A 30 -0.47 -12.91 -9.10
CA ASP A 30 0.49 -12.83 -10.19
C ASP A 30 1.89 -13.12 -9.64
N TRP A 31 2.88 -13.33 -10.51
CA TRP A 31 4.28 -13.64 -10.17
C TRP A 31 4.40 -14.77 -9.13
N SER A 32 3.65 -15.86 -9.35
CA SER A 32 3.60 -17.03 -8.46
C SER A 32 3.21 -16.69 -7.01
N GLY A 33 2.40 -15.65 -6.80
CA GLY A 33 1.97 -15.18 -5.49
C GLY A 33 2.82 -14.05 -4.90
N GLY A 34 3.89 -13.63 -5.60
CA GLY A 34 4.69 -12.47 -5.22
C GLY A 34 4.01 -11.13 -5.48
N LEU A 35 2.90 -11.15 -6.23
CA LEU A 35 2.05 -10.00 -6.45
C LEU A 35 0.58 -10.37 -6.23
N ILE A 36 -0.13 -9.58 -5.43
CA ILE A 36 -1.56 -9.75 -5.18
C ILE A 36 -2.29 -8.47 -5.59
N TRP A 37 -3.24 -8.60 -6.49
CA TRP A 37 -4.25 -7.60 -6.78
C TRP A 37 -5.47 -7.87 -5.89
N LEU A 38 -5.66 -7.03 -4.89
CA LEU A 38 -6.68 -7.21 -3.85
C LEU A 38 -7.85 -6.24 -4.07
N ALA A 39 -9.05 -6.79 -4.18
CA ALA A 39 -10.31 -6.05 -4.14
C ALA A 39 -10.98 -6.23 -2.77
N LEU A 40 -11.41 -5.11 -2.20
CA LEU A 40 -12.15 -5.02 -0.95
C LEU A 40 -13.41 -4.18 -1.21
N GLN A 41 -14.44 -4.40 -0.41
CA GLN A 41 -15.58 -3.49 -0.36
C GLN A 41 -15.10 -2.08 0.01
N ALA A 42 -15.82 -1.07 -0.48
CA ALA A 42 -15.46 0.32 -0.18
C ALA A 42 -15.60 0.60 1.32
N SER A 43 -14.57 1.22 1.91
CA SER A 43 -14.57 1.71 3.28
C SER A 43 -13.95 3.12 3.32
N ALA A 44 -14.19 3.85 4.40
CA ALA A 44 -13.75 5.24 4.55
C ALA A 44 -12.21 5.40 4.48
N ASP A 45 -11.47 4.38 4.89
CA ASP A 45 -10.01 4.38 4.99
C ASP A 45 -9.34 3.33 4.08
N ALA A 46 -10.12 2.76 3.16
CA ALA A 46 -9.72 1.67 2.26
C ALA A 46 -9.12 0.44 2.99
N ASP A 47 -9.42 0.23 4.27
CA ASP A 47 -8.87 -0.84 5.11
C ASP A 47 -7.32 -0.83 5.16
N HIS A 48 -6.70 0.34 5.01
CA HIS A 48 -5.24 0.44 4.85
C HIS A 48 -4.44 -0.19 5.99
N ALA A 49 -4.92 -0.07 7.24
CA ALA A 49 -4.26 -0.66 8.41
C ALA A 49 -4.31 -2.19 8.36
N LEU A 50 -5.46 -2.77 7.97
CA LEU A 50 -5.60 -4.22 7.77
C LEU A 50 -4.68 -4.71 6.64
N VAL A 51 -4.71 -4.05 5.48
CA VAL A 51 -3.94 -4.46 4.31
C VAL A 51 -2.44 -4.43 4.59
N ARG A 52 -1.95 -3.35 5.22
CA ARG A 52 -0.51 -3.21 5.54
C ARG A 52 -0.09 -4.09 6.71
N GLY A 53 -0.95 -4.23 7.71
CA GLY A 53 -0.70 -5.13 8.85
C GLY A 53 -0.62 -6.60 8.43
N ALA A 54 -1.37 -7.00 7.39
CA ALA A 54 -1.36 -8.38 6.91
C ALA A 54 -0.04 -8.82 6.26
N ILE A 55 0.76 -7.88 5.72
CA ILE A 55 2.08 -8.15 5.13
C ILE A 55 3.03 -8.72 6.20
N GLY A 56 2.95 -8.23 7.43
CA GLY A 56 3.78 -8.71 8.54
C GLY A 56 5.28 -8.36 8.39
N PRO A 57 6.15 -9.01 9.17
CA PRO A 57 7.58 -8.67 9.27
C PRO A 57 8.43 -9.19 8.09
N THR A 58 7.88 -10.08 7.27
CA THR A 58 8.57 -10.69 6.11
C THR A 58 8.80 -9.71 4.96
N GLY A 59 8.20 -8.52 5.06
CA GLY A 59 8.42 -7.41 4.14
C GLY A 59 7.48 -7.44 2.93
N GLY A 60 7.45 -6.31 2.21
CA GLY A 60 6.52 -6.08 1.12
C GLY A 60 5.95 -4.67 1.15
N HIS A 61 5.17 -4.34 0.13
CA HIS A 61 4.57 -3.01 -0.01
C HIS A 61 3.15 -3.11 -0.54
N ALA A 62 2.22 -2.38 0.07
CA ALA A 62 0.87 -2.20 -0.43
C ALA A 62 0.69 -0.81 -1.03
N THR A 63 0.28 -0.77 -2.31
CA THR A 63 -0.07 0.46 -3.03
C THR A 63 -1.58 0.52 -3.25
N LEU A 64 -2.23 1.60 -2.82
CA LEU A 64 -3.64 1.86 -3.11
C LEU A 64 -3.77 2.30 -4.56
N VAL A 65 -4.16 1.41 -5.46
CA VAL A 65 -4.23 1.71 -6.90
C VAL A 65 -5.53 2.43 -7.25
N ARG A 66 -6.65 2.02 -6.64
CA ARG A 66 -7.98 2.59 -6.94
C ARG A 66 -8.84 2.68 -5.69
N ALA A 67 -9.37 3.86 -5.44
CA ALA A 67 -10.38 4.20 -4.43
C ALA A 67 -10.97 5.58 -4.79
N PRO A 68 -12.09 6.01 -4.19
CA PRO A 68 -12.60 7.37 -4.32
C PRO A 68 -11.51 8.42 -4.01
N GLU A 69 -11.58 9.58 -4.67
CA GLU A 69 -10.56 10.62 -4.54
C GLU A 69 -10.36 11.09 -3.10
N ALA A 70 -11.44 11.33 -2.36
CA ALA A 70 -11.40 11.72 -0.95
C ALA A 70 -10.63 10.69 -0.09
N VAL A 71 -10.82 9.40 -0.36
CA VAL A 71 -10.09 8.33 0.35
C VAL A 71 -8.61 8.34 -0.04
N ARG A 72 -8.29 8.55 -1.33
CA ARG A 72 -6.90 8.63 -1.80
C ARG A 72 -6.17 9.89 -1.34
N ALA A 73 -6.89 10.94 -0.95
CA ALA A 73 -6.34 12.13 -0.34
C ALA A 73 -6.03 11.94 1.15
N ALA A 74 -6.86 11.16 1.86
CA ALA A 74 -6.70 10.89 3.29
C ALA A 74 -5.76 9.70 3.59
N VAL A 75 -5.71 8.71 2.70
CA VAL A 75 -4.94 7.47 2.87
C VAL A 75 -3.67 7.54 2.03
N PRO A 76 -2.47 7.33 2.62
CA PRO A 76 -1.23 7.27 1.85
C PRO A 76 -1.35 6.25 0.72
N VAL A 77 -1.12 6.69 -0.53
CA VAL A 77 -1.23 5.82 -1.70
C VAL A 77 -0.13 4.75 -1.70
N PHE A 78 1.09 5.11 -1.33
CA PHE A 78 2.22 4.20 -1.23
C PHE A 78 2.36 3.66 0.19
N GLN A 79 3.05 2.52 0.32
CA GLN A 79 3.48 2.02 1.61
C GLN A 79 4.31 3.11 2.32
N PRO A 80 3.98 3.49 3.57
CA PRO A 80 4.79 4.43 4.32
C PRO A 80 6.22 3.90 4.48
N PRO A 81 7.24 4.66 4.08
CA PRO A 81 8.62 4.26 4.26
C PRO A 81 9.00 4.28 5.74
N SER A 82 10.13 3.65 6.08
CA SER A 82 10.72 3.83 7.42
C SER A 82 11.08 5.30 7.65
N PRO A 83 11.15 5.78 8.92
CA PRO A 83 11.50 7.17 9.21
C PRO A 83 12.83 7.62 8.58
N ALA A 84 13.82 6.73 8.53
CA ALA A 84 15.12 7.03 7.92
C ALA A 84 15.01 7.21 6.39
N LEU A 85 14.24 6.35 5.71
CA LEU A 85 14.00 6.47 4.27
C LEU A 85 13.13 7.67 3.94
N ALA A 86 12.13 7.99 4.78
CA ALA A 86 11.32 9.20 4.65
C ALA A 86 12.21 10.45 4.69
N ALA A 87 13.07 10.57 5.72
CA ALA A 87 13.97 11.71 5.86
C ALA A 87 14.95 11.84 4.68
N LEU A 88 15.44 10.73 4.14
CA LEU A 88 16.26 10.75 2.94
C LEU A 88 15.46 11.22 1.72
N ALA A 89 14.26 10.69 1.50
CA ALA A 89 13.40 11.07 0.38
C ALA A 89 13.05 12.57 0.41
N THR A 90 12.77 13.13 1.59
CA THR A 90 12.53 14.57 1.76
C THR A 90 13.74 15.40 1.33
N ARG A 91 14.95 15.08 1.80
CA ARG A 91 16.16 15.82 1.39
C ARG A 91 16.43 15.75 -0.11
N VAL A 92 16.16 14.59 -0.73
CA VAL A 92 16.25 14.44 -2.18
C VAL A 92 15.21 15.33 -2.85
N LYS A 93 13.95 15.29 -2.42
CA LYS A 93 12.87 16.12 -2.98
C LYS A 93 13.19 17.61 -2.88
N GLU A 94 13.65 18.09 -1.73
CA GLU A 94 14.04 19.50 -1.53
C GLU A 94 15.18 19.94 -2.46
N SER A 95 16.12 19.03 -2.76
CA SER A 95 17.23 19.34 -3.66
C SER A 95 16.81 19.45 -5.13
N PHE A 96 15.83 18.64 -5.56
CA PHE A 96 15.37 18.57 -6.96
C PHE A 96 14.12 19.42 -7.24
N ASP A 97 13.29 19.67 -6.24
CA ASP A 97 12.05 20.45 -6.33
C ASP A 97 11.89 21.38 -5.10
N PRO A 98 12.77 22.38 -4.93
CA PRO A 98 12.73 23.31 -3.81
C PRO A 98 11.46 24.17 -3.78
N LYS A 99 10.71 24.22 -4.89
CA LYS A 99 9.46 24.98 -5.01
C LYS A 99 8.22 24.08 -4.81
N GLY A 100 8.38 22.77 -4.65
CA GLY A 100 7.28 21.83 -4.44
C GLY A 100 6.27 21.76 -5.60
N LEU A 101 6.72 22.00 -6.85
CA LEU A 101 5.84 22.06 -8.01
C LEU A 101 5.40 20.67 -8.49
N PHE A 102 6.16 19.62 -8.19
CA PHE A 102 5.89 18.28 -8.67
C PHE A 102 5.19 17.42 -7.62
N ASN A 103 3.97 16.96 -7.96
CA ASN A 103 3.15 16.08 -7.13
C ASN A 103 2.93 16.59 -5.69
N PRO A 104 2.41 17.81 -5.49
CA PRO A 104 2.17 18.35 -4.15
C PRO A 104 1.26 17.41 -3.34
N GLY A 105 1.61 17.19 -2.07
CA GLY A 105 0.87 16.27 -1.18
C GLY A 105 1.07 14.78 -1.47
N ARG A 106 1.96 14.39 -2.39
CA ARG A 106 2.32 12.99 -2.65
C ARG A 106 3.83 12.79 -2.56
N MET A 107 4.21 11.62 -2.01
CA MET A 107 5.61 11.16 -1.92
C MET A 107 6.52 12.04 -1.05
N GLY A 108 5.96 12.65 0.01
CA GLY A 108 6.67 13.59 0.89
C GLY A 108 6.41 15.05 0.51
#